data_AF-A0A1V5Q424-F1
#
_entry.id   AF-A0A1V5Q424-F1
#
_cell.length_a   1.000
_cell.length_b   1.000
_cell.length_c   1.000
_cell.angle_alpha   90.00
_cell.angle_beta   90.00
_cell.angle_gamma   90.00
#
_symmetry.space_group_name_H-M   'P 1'
#
loop_
_entity.id
_entity.type
_entity.pdbx_description
1 polymer ?
#
loop_
_entity_poly.entity_id
_entity_poly.type
_entity_poly.pdbx_seq_one_letter_code
_entity_poly.pdbx_strand_id
1 'polypeptide(L)'
;MSGKKKEPGLKSALDLALERMGAAGGVAVSEEQKKALAEIERNVKAKVAETEIMLNQSLAAARARGDEEEVAKLEEQKKSELARIRRRGEDDKDRIRAGH
;
A
#
# COMPACT_ATOMS: atom_id res chain seq x y z
N MET A 1 -17.48 19.14 -46.20
CA MET A 1 -17.09 20.28 -45.35
C MET A 1 -18.10 20.36 -44.21
N SER A 2 -17.82 20.44 -42.92
CA SER A 2 -16.59 20.74 -42.16
C SER A 2 -16.67 19.96 -40.85
N GLY A 3 -15.57 19.30 -40.47
CA GLY A 3 -15.43 18.67 -39.16
C GLY A 3 -15.33 19.73 -38.07
N LYS A 4 -16.24 19.70 -37.10
CA LYS A 4 -16.14 20.51 -35.89
C LYS A 4 -15.00 19.96 -35.03
N LYS A 5 -13.88 20.70 -34.99
CA LYS A 5 -12.78 20.45 -34.03
C LYS A 5 -13.34 20.66 -32.62
N LYS A 6 -13.30 19.62 -31.77
CA LYS A 6 -13.50 19.77 -30.33
C LYS A 6 -12.30 20.56 -29.78
N GLU A 7 -12.55 21.65 -29.08
CA GLU A 7 -11.51 22.37 -28.35
C GLU A 7 -10.93 21.46 -27.25
N PRO A 8 -9.60 21.44 -27.05
CA PRO A 8 -9.00 20.71 -25.96
C PRO A 8 -9.34 21.43 -24.66
N GLY A 9 -10.20 20.82 -23.83
CA GLY A 9 -10.54 21.37 -22.51
C GLY A 9 -9.28 21.69 -21.71
N LEU A 10 -9.32 22.79 -20.95
CA LEU A 10 -8.22 23.24 -20.09
C LEU A 10 -7.74 22.07 -19.23
N LYS A 11 -6.55 21.54 -19.55
CA LYS A 11 -5.86 20.58 -18.71
C LYS A 11 -5.38 21.30 -17.45
N SER A 12 -5.49 20.66 -16.29
CA SER A 12 -4.95 21.22 -15.05
C SER A 12 -3.44 21.40 -15.17
N ALA A 13 -2.86 22.33 -14.42
CA ALA A 13 -1.41 22.48 -14.32
C ALA A 13 -0.73 21.18 -13.85
N LEU A 14 -1.46 20.36 -13.08
CA LEU A 14 -1.04 19.02 -12.68
C LEU A 14 -1.01 18.05 -13.86
N ASP A 15 -2.06 18.04 -14.70
CA ASP A 15 -2.12 17.20 -15.90
C ASP A 15 -0.97 17.52 -16.87
N LEU A 16 -0.67 18.81 -17.03
CA LEU A 16 0.44 19.28 -17.88
C LEU A 16 1.82 18.84 -17.33
N ALA A 17 1.98 18.82 -16.00
CA ALA A 17 3.19 18.36 -15.34
C ALA A 17 3.39 16.84 -15.48
N LEU A 18 2.31 16.06 -15.43
CA LEU A 18 2.34 14.62 -15.64
C LEU A 18 2.59 14.25 -17.10
N GLU A 19 2.05 14.98 -18.07
CA GLU A 19 2.40 14.82 -19.49
C GLU A 19 3.88 15.08 -19.74
N ARG A 20 4.45 16.10 -19.09
CA ARG A 20 5.90 16.38 -19.13
C ARG A 20 6.73 15.30 -18.44
N MET A 21 6.23 14.70 -17.35
CA MET A 21 6.91 13.64 -16.60
C MET A 21 6.87 12.29 -17.33
N GLY A 22 5.75 11.96 -17.99
CA GLY A 22 5.63 10.76 -18.83
C GLY A 22 6.50 10.81 -20.09
N ALA A 23 6.83 12.02 -20.58
CA ALA A 23 7.78 12.21 -21.68
C ALA A 23 9.25 11.95 -21.28
N ALA A 24 9.55 11.83 -19.98
CA ALA A 24 10.91 11.65 -19.46
C ALA A 24 11.32 10.18 -19.23
N GLY A 25 10.55 9.21 -19.73
CA GLY A 25 10.96 7.79 -19.77
C GLY A 25 10.74 6.98 -18.48
N GLY A 26 10.11 7.55 -17.46
CA GLY A 26 9.56 6.78 -16.32
C GLY A 26 8.13 6.31 -16.64
N VAL A 27 7.76 5.10 -16.20
CA VAL A 27 6.35 4.65 -16.26
C VAL A 27 5.53 5.62 -15.41
N ALA A 28 4.77 6.50 -16.07
CA ALA A 28 3.95 7.49 -15.38
C ALA A 28 2.77 6.77 -14.71
N VAL A 29 2.74 6.79 -13.38
CA VAL A 29 1.63 6.28 -12.57
C VAL A 29 0.46 7.26 -12.69
N SER A 30 -0.70 6.80 -13.16
CA SER A 30 -1.91 7.61 -13.30
C SER A 30 -2.45 8.09 -11.95
N GLU A 31 -3.33 9.09 -11.93
CA GLU A 31 -3.96 9.56 -10.68
C GLU A 31 -4.79 8.45 -10.01
N GLU A 32 -5.43 7.59 -10.81
CA GLU A 32 -6.15 6.41 -10.34
C GLU A 32 -5.20 5.40 -9.70
N GLN A 33 -4.06 5.12 -10.34
CA GLN A 33 -3.05 4.22 -9.77
C GLN A 33 -2.45 4.81 -8.49
N LYS A 34 -2.19 6.13 -8.42
CA LYS A 34 -1.72 6.78 -7.18
C LYS A 34 -2.72 6.64 -6.03
N LYS A 35 -4.01 6.86 -6.31
CA LYS A 35 -5.08 6.67 -5.30
C LYS A 35 -5.14 5.22 -4.82
N ALA A 36 -5.08 4.25 -5.74
CA ALA A 36 -5.07 2.84 -5.39
C ALA A 36 -3.84 2.46 -4.53
N LEU A 37 -2.65 2.95 -4.89
CA LEU A 37 -1.44 2.74 -4.09
C LEU A 37 -1.57 3.30 -2.67
N ALA A 38 -2.09 4.53 -2.54
CA ALA A 38 -2.31 5.16 -1.23
C ALA A 38 -3.34 4.40 -0.38
N GLU A 39 -4.38 3.85 -1.01
CA GLU A 39 -5.37 3.00 -0.33
C GLU A 39 -4.73 1.70 0.17
N ILE A 40 -3.92 1.04 -0.66
CA ILE A 40 -3.18 -0.16 -0.25
C ILE A 40 -2.29 0.14 0.95
N GLU A 41 -1.54 1.25 0.93
CA GLU A 41 -0.67 1.64 2.05
C GLU A 41 -1.46 1.89 3.33
N ARG A 42 -2.61 2.58 3.24
CA ARG A 42 -3.49 2.80 4.39
C ARG A 42 -4.00 1.47 4.95
N ASN A 43 -4.41 0.54 4.10
CA ASN A 43 -4.92 -0.76 4.51
C ASN A 43 -3.84 -1.63 5.15
N VAL A 44 -2.64 -1.68 4.56
CA VAL A 44 -1.47 -2.37 5.13
C VAL A 44 -1.13 -1.81 6.49
N LYS A 45 -1.06 -0.47 6.63
CA LYS A 45 -0.78 0.19 7.91
C LYS A 45 -1.83 -0.14 8.97
N ALA A 46 -3.11 -0.10 8.60
CA ALA A 46 -4.20 -0.46 9.52
C ALA A 46 -4.09 -1.92 9.97
N LYS A 47 -3.85 -2.85 9.04
CA LYS A 47 -3.74 -4.29 9.36
C LYS A 47 -2.53 -4.62 10.21
N VAL A 48 -1.39 -3.97 9.96
CA VAL A 48 -0.20 -4.06 10.82
C VAL A 48 -0.55 -3.61 12.24
N ALA A 49 -1.14 -2.42 12.40
CA ALA A 49 -1.47 -1.90 13.72
C ALA A 49 -2.45 -2.79 14.49
N GLU A 50 -3.50 -3.27 13.83
CA GLU A 50 -4.47 -4.21 14.41
C GLU A 50 -3.79 -5.50 14.89
N THR A 51 -2.93 -6.08 14.05
CA THR A 51 -2.19 -7.32 14.37
C THR A 51 -1.22 -7.11 15.52
N GLU A 52 -0.51 -5.98 15.54
CA GLU A 52 0.40 -5.63 16.63
C GLU A 52 -0.35 -5.45 17.95
N ILE A 53 -1.49 -4.75 17.96
CA ILE A 53 -2.30 -4.56 19.16
C ILE A 53 -2.73 -5.92 19.73
N MET A 54 -3.30 -6.79 18.89
CA MET A 54 -3.79 -8.10 19.29
C MET A 54 -2.67 -8.98 19.86
N LEU A 55 -1.55 -9.12 19.14
CA LEU A 55 -0.46 -10.00 19.59
C LEU A 55 0.30 -9.43 20.78
N ASN A 56 0.42 -8.10 20.91
CA ASN A 56 1.03 -7.49 22.09
C ASN A 56 0.18 -7.73 23.36
N GLN A 57 -1.15 -7.76 23.25
CA GLN A 57 -2.02 -8.14 24.37
C GLN A 57 -1.78 -9.58 24.80
N SER A 58 -1.70 -10.51 23.84
CA SER A 58 -1.39 -11.92 24.13
C SER A 58 0.00 -12.10 24.74
N LEU A 59 1.01 -11.38 24.23
CA LEU A 59 2.38 -11.39 24.76
C LEU A 59 2.42 -10.87 26.21
N ALA A 60 1.72 -9.77 26.50
CA ALA A 60 1.63 -9.24 27.85
C ALA A 60 1.00 -10.26 28.81
N ALA A 61 -0.06 -10.96 28.38
CA ALA A 61 -0.69 -12.01 29.16
C ALA A 61 0.23 -13.22 29.38
N ALA A 62 0.98 -13.67 28.36
CA ALA A 62 1.94 -14.77 28.49
C ALA A 62 3.11 -14.41 29.43
N ARG A 63 3.65 -13.20 29.31
CA ARG A 63 4.69 -12.67 30.22
C ARG A 63 4.20 -12.60 31.66
N ALA A 64 2.96 -12.16 31.90
CA ALA A 64 2.37 -12.11 33.24
C ALA A 64 2.22 -13.51 33.87
N ARG A 65 2.10 -14.57 33.05
CA ARG A 65 2.07 -15.97 33.51
C ARG A 65 3.45 -16.59 33.69
N GLY A 66 4.53 -15.91 33.26
CA GLY A 66 5.87 -16.48 33.23
C GLY A 66 6.04 -17.59 32.19
N ASP A 67 5.19 -17.63 31.16
CA ASP A 67 5.19 -18.67 30.13
C ASP A 67 6.14 -18.29 28.98
N GLU A 68 7.44 -18.56 29.17
CA GLU A 68 8.48 -18.18 28.21
C GLU A 68 8.34 -18.91 26.87
N GLU A 69 7.83 -20.14 26.86
CA GLU A 69 7.60 -20.90 25.63
C GLU A 69 6.52 -20.23 24.77
N GLU A 70 5.40 -19.85 25.39
CA GLU A 70 4.31 -19.15 24.70
C GLU A 70 4.75 -17.75 24.24
N VAL A 71 5.55 -17.04 25.02
CA VAL A 71 6.14 -15.76 24.61
C VAL A 71 6.97 -15.93 23.33
N ALA A 72 7.86 -16.92 23.28
CA ALA A 72 8.69 -17.17 22.10
C ALA A 72 7.85 -17.52 20.87
N LYS A 73 6.81 -18.35 21.02
CA LYS A 73 5.87 -18.68 19.93
C LYS A 73 5.13 -17.45 19.42
N LEU A 74 4.60 -16.62 20.31
CA LEU A 74 3.87 -15.41 19.94
C LEU A 74 4.77 -14.36 19.28
N GLU A 75 6.04 -14.25 19.66
CA GLU A 75 7.00 -13.35 19.00
C GLU A 75 7.31 -13.80 17.57
N GLU A 76 7.53 -15.10 17.34
CA GLU A 76 7.75 -15.63 15.99
C GLU A 76 6.48 -15.50 15.13
N GLN A 77 5.31 -15.79 15.70
CA GLN A 77 4.02 -15.57 15.03
C GLN A 77 3.85 -14.10 14.61
N LYS A 78 4.14 -13.16 15.51
CA LYS A 78 4.08 -11.73 15.22
C LYS A 78 4.98 -11.36 14.05
N LYS A 79 6.24 -11.81 14.06
CA LYS A 79 7.20 -11.55 12.98
C LYS A 79 6.68 -12.08 11.64
N SER A 80 6.19 -13.32 11.62
CA SER A 80 5.69 -13.98 10.42
C SER A 80 4.47 -13.25 9.83
N GLU A 81 3.46 -12.94 10.64
CA GLU A 81 2.26 -12.25 10.13
C GLU A 81 2.57 -10.82 9.64
N LEU A 82 3.41 -10.07 10.34
CA LEU A 82 3.80 -8.73 9.88
C LEU A 82 4.56 -8.77 8.55
N ALA A 83 5.45 -9.76 8.37
CA ALA A 83 6.12 -9.99 7.10
C ALA A 83 5.13 -10.34 5.98
N ARG A 84 4.16 -11.20 6.27
CA ARG A 84 3.12 -11.62 5.31
C ARG A 84 2.25 -10.44 4.86
N ILE A 85 1.78 -9.62 5.81
CA ILE A 85 0.96 -8.44 5.52
C ILE A 85 1.72 -7.46 4.62
N ARG A 86 2.99 -7.17 4.94
CA ARG A 86 3.83 -6.27 4.16
C ARG A 86 4.11 -6.82 2.76
N ARG A 87 4.47 -8.10 2.64
CA ARG A 87 4.71 -8.75 1.35
C ARG A 87 3.48 -8.65 0.45
N ARG A 88 2.30 -9.01 0.97
CA ARG A 88 1.05 -8.90 0.21
C ARG A 88 0.79 -7.46 -0.24
N GLY A 89 1.04 -6.48 0.64
CA GLY A 89 0.93 -5.07 0.29
C GLY A 89 1.88 -4.66 -0.84
N GLU A 90 3.13 -5.13 -0.85
CA GLU A 90 4.06 -4.89 -1.96
C GLU A 90 3.58 -5.58 -3.24
N ASP A 91 3.16 -6.86 -3.17
CA ASP A 91 2.64 -7.60 -4.33
C ASP A 91 1.44 -6.88 -4.97
N ASP A 92 0.53 -6.36 -4.14
CA ASP A 92 -0.64 -5.61 -4.60
C ASP A 92 -0.23 -4.26 -5.22
N LYS A 93 0.74 -3.54 -4.63
CA LYS A 93 1.28 -2.30 -5.23
C LYS A 93 1.99 -2.56 -6.56
N ASP A 94 2.71 -3.66 -6.68
CA ASP A 94 3.43 -4.02 -7.91
C ASP A 94 2.46 -4.35 -9.05
N ARG A 95 1.32 -5.00 -8.77
CA ARG A 95 0.24 -5.19 -9.75
C ARG A 95 -0.30 -3.85 -10.26
N ILE A 96 -0.60 -2.92 -9.35
CA ILE A 96 -1.08 -1.58 -9.73
C ILE A 96 -0.04 -0.85 -10.58
N ARG A 97 1.25 -0.90 -10.22
CA ARG A 97 2.34 -0.28 -10.99
C ARG A 97 2.52 -0.91 -12.37
N ALA A 98 2.34 -2.22 -12.48
CA ALA A 98 2.40 -2.96 -13.75
C ALA A 98 1.16 -2.71 -14.64
N GLY A 99 0.12 -2.03 -14.13
CA GLY A 99 -1.11 -1.75 -14.85
C GLY A 99 -2.07 -2.94 -14.94
N HIS A 100 -1.96 -3.88 -14.00
CA HIS A 100 -2.84 -5.04 -13.85
C HIS A 100 -3.97 -4.78 -12.84
#